data_AF-A0A3D5APT0-F1
#
_entry.id   AF-A0A3D5APT0-F1
#
_cell.length_a   1.000
_cell.length_b   1.000
_cell.length_c   1.000
_cell.angle_alpha   90.00
_cell.angle_beta   90.00
_cell.angle_gamma   90.00
#
_symmetry.space_group_name_H-M   'P 1'
#
loop_
_entity.id
_entity.type
_entity.pdbx_description
1 polymer ?
#
loop_
_entity_poly.entity_id
_entity_poly.type
_entity_poly.pdbx_seq_one_letter_code
_entity_poly.pdbx_strand_id
1 'polypeptide(L)' 'MYEVVASTERFRGPIFRVVTDQVTMPDGSVVSRDVVHKFGAVGVVALDEQDRVVLVK' A
#
# COMPACT_ATOMS: atom_id res chain seq x y z
N MET A 1 15.20 -0.46 15.59
CA MET A 1 15.08 -0.88 14.18
C MET A 1 13.63 -1.26 13.95
N TYR A 2 13.04 -0.95 12.79
CA TYR A 2 11.71 -1.43 12.45
C TYR A 2 11.85 -2.74 11.68
N GLU A 3 11.30 -3.81 12.22
CA GLU A 3 11.40 -5.15 11.61
C GLU A 3 10.08 -5.89 11.75
N VAL A 4 9.61 -6.49 10.66
CA VAL A 4 8.43 -7.36 10.67
C VAL A 4 8.84 -8.72 11.24
N VAL A 5 8.36 -9.04 12.43
CA VAL A 5 8.68 -10.30 13.14
C VAL A 5 7.63 -11.39 12.89
N ALA A 6 6.42 -11.00 12.49
CA ALA A 6 5.39 -11.93 12.05
C ALA A 6 4.43 -11.23 11.09
N SER A 7 3.82 -11.99 10.18
CA SER A 7 2.78 -11.48 9.28
C SER A 7 1.65 -12.50 9.20
N THR A 8 0.41 -12.05 9.35
CA THR A 8 -0.79 -12.89 9.26
C THR A 8 -1.74 -12.33 8.22
N GLU A 9 -2.05 -13.12 7.19
CA GLU A 9 -3.07 -12.75 6.22
C GLU A 9 -4.46 -12.78 6.87
N ARG A 10 -5.18 -11.66 6.75
CA ARG A 10 -6.55 -11.50 7.29
C ARG A 10 -7.60 -11.58 6.21
N PHE A 11 -7.26 -11.17 5.00
CA PHE A 11 -8.15 -11.17 3.86
C PHE A 11 -7.38 -11.34 2.55
N ARG A 12 -7.97 -12.07 1.62
CA ARG A 12 -7.49 -12.21 0.25
C ARG A 12 -8.65 -12.08 -0.73
N GLY A 13 -8.57 -11.06 -1.57
CA GLY A 13 -9.49 -10.85 -2.69
C GLY A 13 -8.75 -10.86 -4.03
N PRO A 14 -9.49 -10.65 -5.14
CA PRO A 14 -8.92 -10.68 -6.48
C PRO A 14 -7.96 -9.52 -6.78
N ILE A 15 -8.10 -8.38 -6.09
CA ILE A 15 -7.37 -7.13 -6.39
C ILE A 15 -6.36 -6.76 -5.30
N PHE A 16 -6.64 -7.14 -4.05
CA PHE A 16 -5.81 -6.80 -2.90
C PHE A 16 -5.91 -7.85 -1.81
N ARG A 17 -4.92 -7.83 -0.90
CA ARG A 17 -4.94 -8.59 0.35
C ARG A 17 -4.65 -7.68 1.53
N VAL A 18 -5.03 -8.13 2.72
CA VAL A 18 -4.73 -7.44 3.99
C VAL A 18 -3.93 -8.38 4.87
N VAL A 19 -2.81 -7.90 5.39
CA VAL A 19 -2.01 -8.60 6.41
C VAL A 19 -1.95 -7.76 7.68
N THR A 20 -1.95 -8.43 8.82
CA THR A 20 -1.53 -7.82 10.08
C THR A 20 -0.09 -8.21 10.35
N ASP A 21 0.82 -7.24 10.29
CA ASP A 21 2.22 -7.40 10.62
C ASP A 21 2.46 -7.08 12.10
N GLN A 22 3.26 -7.90 12.77
CA GLN A 22 3.86 -7.56 14.06
C GLN A 22 5.21 -6.93 13.79
N VAL A 23 5.43 -5.72 14.30
CA VAL A 23 6.62 -4.92 14.03
C VAL A 23 7.33 -4.59 15.33
N THR A 24 8.61 -4.92 15.41
CA THR A 24 9.48 -4.46 16.50
C THR A 24 9.77 -2.97 16.33
N MET A 25 9.55 -2.21 17.38
CA MET A 25 9.83 -0.77 17.46
C MET A 25 11.27 -0.54 17.96
N PRO A 26 11.85 0.66 17.76
CA PRO A 26 13.19 0.97 18.24
C PRO A 26 13.39 0.84 19.76
N ASP A 27 12.32 0.96 20.54
CA ASP A 27 12.31 0.75 22.00
C ASP A 27 12.15 -0.72 22.42
N GLY A 28 12.10 -1.64 21.45
CA GLY A 28 11.95 -3.08 21.69
C GLY A 28 10.49 -3.54 21.86
N SER A 29 9.52 -2.64 21.89
CA SER A 29 8.10 -3.02 21.91
C SER A 29 7.68 -3.67 20.58
N VAL A 30 6.67 -4.54 20.62
CA VAL A 30 6.08 -5.13 19.40
C VAL A 30 4.66 -4.59 19.24
N VAL A 31 4.36 -4.06 18.06
CA VAL A 31 3.06 -3.47 17.74
C VAL A 31 2.47 -4.09 16.47
N SER A 32 1.14 -4.15 16.40
CA SER A 32 0.43 -4.64 15.23
C SER A 32 0.16 -3.53 14.21
N ARG A 33 0.31 -3.84 12.92
CA ARG A 33 0.03 -2.94 11.79
C ARG A 33 -0.76 -3.67 10.73
N ASP A 34 -1.93 -3.15 10.39
CA ASP A 34 -2.68 -3.64 9.24
C ASP A 34 -2.18 -2.98 7.95
N VAL A 35 -1.81 -3.80 6.97
CA VAL A 35 -1.24 -3.37 5.69
C VAL A 35 -2.10 -3.92 4.57
N VAL A 36 -2.61 -3.00 3.74
CA VAL A 36 -3.33 -3.34 2.51
C VAL A 36 -2.34 -3.42 1.36
N HIS A 37 -2.07 -4.62 0.87
CA HIS A 37 -1.28 -4.84 -0.34
C HIS A 37 -2.18 -4.82 -1.56
N LYS A 38 -1.99 -3.83 -2.42
CA LYS A 38 -2.65 -3.71 -3.72
C LYS A 38 -1.60 -3.72 -4.84
N PHE A 39 -2.04 -4.01 -6.05
CA PHE A 39 -1.21 -3.78 -7.22
C PHE A 39 -0.88 -2.28 -7.38
N GLY A 40 0.31 -2.01 -7.91
CA GLY A 40 0.68 -0.66 -8.33
C GLY A 40 -0.29 -0.13 -9.40
N ALA A 41 -0.45 1.19 -9.46
CA ALA A 41 -1.26 1.85 -10.46
C ALA A 41 -0.46 2.98 -11.11
N VAL A 42 -0.84 3.35 -12.33
CA VAL A 42 -0.21 4.43 -13.10
C VAL A 42 -1.28 5.46 -13.46
N GLY A 43 -0.90 6.74 -13.36
CA GLY A 43 -1.64 7.84 -13.95
C GLY A 43 -0.78 8.50 -15.02
N VAL A 44 -1.38 8.96 -16.11
CA VAL A 44 -0.71 9.69 -17.18
C VAL A 44 -1.31 11.09 -17.28
N VAL A 45 -0.45 12.10 -17.32
CA VAL A 45 -0.84 13.48 -17.62
C VAL A 45 -0.52 13.72 -19.09
N ALA A 46 -1.53 13.62 -19.95
CA ALA A 46 -1.39 13.93 -21.36
C ALA A 46 -1.74 15.41 -21.59
N LEU A 47 -0.73 16.20 -21.97
CA LEU A 47 -0.81 17.63 -22.25
C LEU A 47 -0.83 17.87 -23.77
N ASP A 48 -1.74 18.72 -24.24
CA ASP A 48 -1.78 19.14 -25.65
C ASP A 48 -1.05 20.47 -25.90
N GLU A 49 -0.99 20.90 -27.16
CA GLU A 49 -0.33 22.15 -27.58
C GLU A 49 -1.03 23.42 -27.05
N GLN A 50 -2.23 23.30 -26.46
CA GLN A 50 -2.98 24.39 -25.84
C GLN A 50 -2.95 24.33 -24.31
N ASP A 51 -2.00 23.59 -23.73
CA ASP A 51 -1.83 23.40 -22.28
C ASP A 51 -3.05 22.76 -21.57
N ARG A 52 -3.80 21.89 -22.26
CA ARG A 52 -4.96 21.19 -21.69
C ARG A 52 -4.65 19.74 -21.33
N VAL A 53 -5.32 19.23 -20.29
CA VAL A 53 -5.19 17.84 -19.81
C VAL A 53 -6.47 17.07 -20.05
N VAL A 54 -6.36 15.86 -20.59
CA VAL A 54 -7.51 14.95 -20.74
C VAL A 54 -7.81 14.24 -19.41
N LEU A 55 -9.09 14.22 -19.03
CA LEU A 55 -9.59 13.49 -17.87
C LEU A 55 -10.65 12.49 -18.31
N VAL A 56 -10.76 11.38 -17.59
CA VAL A 56 -11.82 10.37 -17.76
C VAL A 56 -12.85 10.52 -16.64
N LYS A 57 -14.11 10.19 -16.92
CA LYS A 57 -15.21 10.21 -15.96
C LYS A 57 -15.56 8.80 -15.51
#